data_AF-K1RK63-F1
#
_entry.id   AF-K1RK63-F1
#
_cell.length_a   1.000
_cell.length_b   1.000
_cell.length_c   1.000
_cell.angle_alpha   90.00
_cell.angle_beta   90.00
_cell.angle_gamma   90.00
#
_symmetry.space_group_name_H-M   'P 1'
#
loop_
_entity.id
_entity.type
_entity.pdbx_description
1 polymer ?
#
loop_
_entity_poly.entity_id
_entity_poly.type
_entity_poly.pdbx_seq_one_letter_code
_entity_poly.pdbx_strand_id
1 'polypeptide(L)'
;MTEQTINELTNFFQQFKQGETKQATQSNLTFDDAVKYFFRNMEERGLAEQTMSFYRKKLSPFRKFLVQIKKVQTLETLTEDEIKYYIESKYSKKKTGYYNCHARALKAFFNYLEKDGYLIANPGHNIKPKKVR
;
A
#
# COMPACT_ATOMS: atom_id res chain seq x y z
N MET A 1 31.84 5.26 23.76
CA MET A 1 31.71 5.64 22.35
C MET A 1 32.81 6.63 22.04
N THR A 2 33.57 6.43 20.97
CA THR A 2 34.68 7.33 20.62
C THR A 2 34.14 8.58 19.91
N GLU A 3 34.84 9.71 20.03
CA GLU A 3 34.47 10.97 19.37
C GLU A 3 34.35 10.82 17.85
N GLN A 4 35.12 9.90 17.26
CA GLN A 4 35.05 9.53 15.85
C GLN A 4 33.66 8.98 15.47
N THR A 5 33.08 8.08 16.27
CA THR A 5 31.74 7.53 16.00
C THR A 5 30.65 8.59 16.15
N ILE A 6 30.80 9.52 17.09
CA ILE A 6 29.87 10.63 17.27
C ILE A 6 29.92 11.58 16.07
N ASN A 7 31.11 11.86 15.56
CA ASN A 7 31.30 12.71 14.39
C ASN A 7 30.78 12.06 13.10
N GLU A 8 30.99 10.76 12.92
CA GLU A 8 30.43 10.00 11.79
C GLU A 8 28.90 10.00 11.80
N LEU A 9 28.28 9.76 12.97
CA LEU A 9 26.84 9.83 13.12
C LEU A 9 26.31 11.25 12.89
N THR A 10 27.02 12.26 13.39
CA THR A 10 26.64 13.67 13.20
C THR A 10 26.69 14.07 11.73
N ASN A 11 27.74 13.64 11.01
CA ASN A 11 27.88 13.88 9.57
C ASN A 11 26.82 13.11 8.76
N PHE A 12 26.52 11.87 9.15
CA PHE A 12 25.44 11.08 8.58
C PHE A 12 24.10 11.81 8.74
N PHE A 13 23.73 12.25 9.93
CA PHE A 13 22.47 12.97 10.15
C PHE A 13 22.44 14.36 9.48
N GLN A 14 23.57 15.06 9.36
CA GLN A 14 23.65 16.32 8.62
C GLN A 14 23.39 16.13 7.12
N GLN A 15 23.82 15.00 6.54
CA GLN A 15 23.48 14.63 5.17
C GLN A 15 21.95 14.48 4.96
N PHE A 16 21.20 14.10 6.00
CA PHE A 16 19.73 14.02 5.96
C PHE A 16 19.01 15.30 6.38
N LYS A 17 19.71 16.32 6.92
CA LYS A 17 19.11 17.60 7.32
C LYS A 17 18.82 18.53 6.15
N GLN A 18 19.33 18.25 4.95
CA GLN A 18 18.91 18.94 3.73
C GLN A 18 17.73 18.21 3.08
N GLY A 19 16.59 18.32 3.75
CA GLY A 19 15.31 17.78 3.30
C GLY A 19 14.19 18.53 4.00
N GLU A 20 14.05 19.80 3.65
CA GLU A 20 12.86 20.65 3.69
C GLU A 20 11.68 20.16 4.57
N THR A 21 11.20 21.04 5.45
CA THR A 21 9.80 21.09 5.91
C THR A 21 8.87 21.12 4.70
N LYS A 22 8.54 19.95 4.16
CA LYS A 22 7.62 19.80 3.05
C LYS A 22 6.20 19.83 3.59
N GLN A 23 5.47 20.90 3.25
CA GLN A 23 4.01 20.84 3.14
C GLN A 23 3.63 19.51 2.47
N ALA A 24 2.56 18.85 2.92
CA ALA A 24 2.05 17.55 2.47
C ALA A 24 2.23 17.37 0.96
N THR A 25 3.39 16.86 0.56
CA THR A 25 3.76 16.78 -0.85
C THR A 25 2.99 15.60 -1.36
N GLN A 26 2.15 15.80 -2.38
CA GLN A 26 1.55 14.70 -3.13
C GLN A 26 2.63 13.67 -3.38
N SER A 27 2.47 12.47 -2.82
CA SER A 27 3.47 11.42 -3.02
C SER A 27 3.42 11.07 -4.49
N ASN A 28 4.53 11.21 -5.22
CA ASN A 28 4.68 10.71 -6.60
C ASN A 28 4.71 9.16 -6.63
N LEU A 29 4.00 8.52 -5.70
CA LEU A 29 4.03 7.09 -5.48
C LEU A 29 3.08 6.44 -6.48
N THR A 30 3.67 5.83 -7.50
CA THR A 30 2.92 4.98 -8.41
C THR A 30 2.45 3.72 -7.70
N PHE A 31 1.36 3.11 -8.17
CA PHE A 31 0.91 1.82 -7.67
C PHE A 31 1.96 0.74 -7.82
N ASP A 32 2.73 0.77 -8.90
CA ASP A 32 3.76 -0.25 -9.16
C ASP A 32 4.90 -0.16 -8.16
N ASP A 33 5.33 1.05 -7.80
CA ASP A 33 6.36 1.25 -6.77
C ASP A 33 5.83 0.91 -5.38
N ALA A 34 4.59 1.30 -5.06
CA ALA A 34 3.91 0.90 -3.83
C ALA A 34 3.84 -0.64 -3.67
N VAL A 35 3.55 -1.35 -4.75
CA VAL A 35 3.54 -2.83 -4.76
C VAL A 35 4.94 -3.41 -4.53
N LYS A 36 5.98 -2.84 -5.16
CA LYS A 36 7.37 -3.27 -4.92
C LYS A 36 7.76 -3.09 -3.45
N TYR A 37 7.46 -1.93 -2.86
CA TYR A 37 7.78 -1.65 -1.46
C TYR A 37 7.04 -2.59 -0.50
N PHE A 38 5.76 -2.85 -0.78
CA PHE A 38 4.96 -3.81 -0.02
C PHE A 38 5.55 -5.22 -0.04
N PHE A 39 5.98 -5.73 -1.20
CA PHE A 39 6.60 -7.05 -1.28
C PHE A 39 7.98 -7.10 -0.63
N ARG A 40 8.80 -6.05 -0.78
CA ARG A 40 10.07 -5.94 -0.06
C ARG A 40 9.87 -6.01 1.46
N ASN A 41 8.88 -5.28 2.00
CA ASN A 41 8.54 -5.34 3.43
C ASN A 41 8.12 -6.76 3.87
N MET A 42 7.43 -7.52 3.01
CA MET A 42 7.05 -8.90 3.31
C MET A 42 8.26 -9.83 3.33
N GLU A 43 9.17 -9.67 2.38
CA GLU A 43 10.41 -10.45 2.27
C GLU A 43 11.30 -10.20 3.49
N GLU A 44 11.49 -8.93 3.88
CA GLU A 44 12.25 -8.55 5.10
C GLU A 44 11.66 -9.16 6.38
N ARG A 45 10.35 -9.40 6.40
CA ARG A 45 9.63 -10.04 7.52
C ARG A 45 9.59 -11.57 7.43
N GLY A 46 10.18 -12.17 6.41
CA GLY A 46 10.21 -13.62 6.22
C GLY A 46 8.85 -14.26 5.91
N LEU A 47 7.96 -13.54 5.21
CA LEU A 47 6.65 -14.09 4.85
C LEU A 47 6.79 -15.21 3.82
N ALA A 48 5.99 -16.28 3.99
CA ALA A 48 6.00 -17.42 3.06
C ALA A 48 5.62 -17.01 1.62
N GLU A 49 6.25 -17.67 0.62
CA GLU A 49 5.97 -17.42 -0.80
C GLU A 49 4.49 -17.59 -1.16
N GLN A 50 3.80 -18.54 -0.54
CA GLN A 50 2.38 -18.77 -0.77
C GLN A 50 1.53 -17.55 -0.36
N THR A 51 1.94 -16.86 0.71
CA THR A 51 1.33 -15.60 1.15
C THR A 51 1.62 -14.46 0.17
N MET A 52 2.85 -14.33 -0.31
CA MET A 52 3.20 -13.34 -1.33
C MET A 52 2.43 -13.58 -2.64
N SER A 53 2.31 -14.85 -3.07
CA SER A 53 1.50 -15.27 -4.22
C SER A 53 0.02 -14.94 -4.03
N PHE A 54 -0.50 -15.11 -2.80
CA PHE A 54 -1.85 -14.69 -2.46
C PHE A 54 -2.05 -13.20 -2.76
N TYR A 55 -1.18 -12.30 -2.27
CA TYR A 55 -1.30 -10.86 -2.51
C TYR A 55 -1.14 -10.49 -3.99
N ARG A 56 -0.15 -11.08 -4.67
CA ARG A 56 0.12 -10.82 -6.10
C ARG A 56 -1.11 -11.07 -6.98
N LYS A 57 -1.84 -12.17 -6.72
CA LYS A 57 -3.08 -12.53 -7.43
C LYS A 57 -4.23 -11.53 -7.24
N LYS A 58 -4.20 -10.68 -6.21
CA LYS A 58 -5.25 -9.67 -5.93
C LYS A 58 -4.82 -8.28 -6.38
N LEU A 59 -3.54 -7.94 -6.20
CA LEU A 59 -2.99 -6.65 -6.60
C LEU A 59 -2.87 -6.50 -8.12
N SER A 60 -2.51 -7.57 -8.85
CA SER A 60 -2.41 -7.53 -10.33
C SER A 60 -3.71 -7.12 -11.04
N PRO A 61 -4.88 -7.75 -10.76
CA PRO A 61 -6.13 -7.32 -11.38
C PRO A 61 -6.62 -5.97 -10.82
N PHE A 62 -6.20 -5.56 -9.63
CA PHE A 62 -6.52 -4.23 -9.10
C PHE A 62 -5.74 -3.15 -9.85
N ARG A 63 -4.47 -3.39 -10.17
CA ARG A 63 -3.68 -2.53 -11.08
C ARG A 63 -4.42 -2.26 -12.39
N LYS A 64 -4.97 -3.31 -13.02
CA LYS A 64 -5.71 -3.18 -14.28
C LYS A 64 -6.89 -2.23 -14.13
N PHE A 65 -7.62 -2.32 -13.02
CA PHE A 65 -8.70 -1.39 -12.70
C PHE A 65 -8.18 0.04 -12.51
N LEU A 66 -7.08 0.24 -11.77
CA LEU A 66 -6.47 1.56 -11.59
C LEU A 66 -6.03 2.21 -12.90
N VAL A 67 -5.52 1.41 -13.86
CA VAL A 67 -5.20 1.89 -15.21
C VAL A 67 -6.47 2.35 -15.94
N GLN A 68 -7.58 1.59 -15.84
CA GLN A 68 -8.86 1.94 -16.48
C GLN A 68 -9.42 3.26 -15.96
N ILE A 69 -9.32 3.52 -14.65
CA ILE A 69 -9.79 4.77 -14.03
C ILE A 69 -8.71 5.87 -14.00
N LYS A 70 -7.56 5.66 -14.66
CA LYS A 70 -6.42 6.61 -14.75
C LYS A 70 -5.84 7.02 -13.39
N LYS A 71 -5.86 6.13 -12.39
CA LYS A 71 -5.31 6.36 -11.03
C LYS A 71 -4.08 5.51 -10.68
N VAL A 72 -3.47 4.85 -11.67
CA VAL A 72 -2.27 4.03 -11.42
C VAL A 72 -1.05 4.85 -10.95
N GLN A 73 -1.02 6.14 -11.27
CA GLN A 73 0.06 7.07 -10.88
C GLN A 73 -0.31 8.00 -9.72
N THR A 74 -1.56 7.99 -9.27
CA THR A 74 -2.12 8.99 -8.32
C THR A 74 -2.90 8.30 -7.21
N LEU A 75 -2.23 7.40 -6.47
CA LEU A 75 -2.85 6.60 -5.42
C LEU A 75 -3.46 7.43 -4.29
N GLU A 76 -2.89 8.60 -4.01
CA GLU A 76 -3.35 9.58 -3.04
C GLU A 76 -4.73 10.15 -3.38
N THR A 77 -5.14 10.10 -4.64
CA THR A 77 -6.47 10.56 -5.10
C THR A 77 -7.52 9.46 -5.09
N LEU A 78 -7.13 8.21 -4.82
CA LEU A 78 -8.03 7.06 -4.83
C LEU A 78 -9.01 7.17 -3.65
N THR A 79 -10.29 6.89 -3.90
CA THR A 79 -11.32 6.95 -2.86
C THR A 79 -11.73 5.56 -2.38
N GLU A 80 -12.33 5.52 -1.19
CA GLU A 80 -12.91 4.29 -0.63
C GLU A 80 -13.97 3.67 -1.55
N ASP A 81 -14.82 4.51 -2.16
CA ASP A 81 -15.92 4.05 -3.01
C ASP A 81 -15.43 3.46 -4.32
N GLU A 82 -14.32 3.96 -4.88
CA GLU A 82 -13.68 3.34 -6.04
C GLU A 82 -13.13 1.95 -5.73
N ILE A 83 -12.55 1.76 -4.53
CA ILE A 83 -12.10 0.43 -4.11
C ILE A 83 -13.29 -0.50 -3.87
N LYS A 84 -14.36 -0.03 -3.22
CA LYS A 84 -15.58 -0.82 -3.06
C LYS A 84 -16.16 -1.23 -4.41
N TYR A 85 -16.29 -0.27 -5.33
CA TYR A 85 -16.77 -0.51 -6.69
C TYR A 85 -15.93 -1.57 -7.41
N TYR A 86 -14.60 -1.54 -7.29
CA TYR A 86 -13.73 -2.58 -7.84
C TYR A 86 -14.06 -3.97 -7.28
N ILE A 87 -14.14 -4.12 -5.96
CA ILE A 87 -14.36 -5.45 -5.36
C ILE A 87 -15.76 -5.96 -5.73
N GLU A 88 -16.77 -5.09 -5.75
CA GLU A 88 -18.17 -5.44 -6.05
C GLU A 88 -18.44 -5.73 -7.53
N SER A 89 -17.81 -4.97 -8.45
CA SER A 89 -17.89 -5.23 -9.89
C SER A 89 -17.29 -6.58 -10.26
N LYS A 90 -16.26 -7.02 -9.53
CA LYS A 90 -15.59 -8.29 -9.78
C LYS A 90 -16.25 -9.50 -9.11
N TYR A 91 -16.92 -9.27 -7.98
CA TYR A 91 -17.55 -10.33 -7.18
C TYR A 91 -18.99 -9.98 -6.84
N SER A 92 -19.92 -10.73 -7.43
CA SER A 92 -21.32 -10.64 -7.03
C SER A 92 -21.51 -10.99 -5.55
N LYS A 93 -22.63 -10.55 -4.96
CA LYS A 93 -23.00 -10.85 -3.57
C LYS A 93 -23.01 -12.35 -3.23
N LYS A 94 -23.04 -13.24 -4.24
CA LYS A 94 -23.01 -14.72 -4.06
C LYS A 94 -21.60 -15.28 -3.88
N LYS A 95 -20.53 -14.53 -4.20
CA LYS A 95 -19.13 -14.96 -4.11
C LYS A 95 -18.40 -14.32 -2.92
N THR A 96 -19.04 -14.36 -1.75
CA THR A 96 -18.58 -13.71 -0.51
C THR A 96 -17.14 -14.07 -0.12
N GLY A 97 -16.72 -15.33 -0.30
CA GLY A 97 -15.34 -15.75 -0.02
C GLY A 97 -14.30 -14.99 -0.87
N TYR A 98 -14.56 -14.85 -2.18
CA TYR A 98 -13.66 -14.14 -3.07
C TYR A 98 -13.63 -12.62 -2.82
N TYR A 99 -14.80 -12.05 -2.51
CA TYR A 99 -14.92 -10.66 -2.05
C TYR A 99 -14.02 -10.46 -0.82
N ASN A 100 -14.17 -11.30 0.21
CA ASN A 100 -13.44 -11.19 1.46
C ASN A 100 -11.92 -11.35 1.27
N CYS A 101 -11.49 -12.24 0.36
CA CYS A 101 -10.07 -12.37 0.01
C CYS A 101 -9.49 -11.10 -0.62
N HIS A 102 -10.23 -10.42 -1.50
CA HIS A 102 -9.76 -9.15 -2.09
C HIS A 102 -9.81 -8.02 -1.07
N ALA A 103 -10.90 -7.92 -0.31
CA ALA A 103 -11.05 -6.93 0.75
C ALA A 103 -9.88 -7.00 1.76
N ARG A 104 -9.52 -8.21 2.22
CA ARG A 104 -8.36 -8.39 3.13
C ARG A 104 -7.04 -8.01 2.46
N ALA A 105 -6.82 -8.44 1.22
CA ALA A 105 -5.57 -8.15 0.51
C ALA A 105 -5.36 -6.64 0.31
N LEU A 106 -6.39 -5.94 -0.15
CA LEU A 106 -6.34 -4.49 -0.38
C LEU A 106 -6.23 -3.72 0.93
N LYS A 107 -6.98 -4.11 1.97
CA LYS A 107 -6.85 -3.49 3.29
C LYS A 107 -5.44 -3.62 3.86
N ALA A 108 -4.84 -4.81 3.78
CA ALA A 108 -3.47 -5.00 4.25
C ALA A 108 -2.45 -4.15 3.47
N PHE A 109 -2.62 -4.05 2.14
CA PHE A 109 -1.79 -3.22 1.29
C PHE A 109 -1.88 -1.73 1.65
N PHE A 110 -3.09 -1.16 1.73
CA PHE A 110 -3.24 0.26 2.05
C PHE A 110 -2.88 0.59 3.50
N ASN A 111 -3.14 -0.32 4.44
CA ASN A 111 -2.68 -0.16 5.82
C ASN A 111 -1.14 -0.13 5.92
N TYR A 112 -0.44 -0.92 5.10
CA TYR A 112 1.02 -0.83 5.01
C TYR A 112 1.45 0.55 4.51
N LEU A 113 0.84 1.04 3.43
CA LEU A 113 1.21 2.33 2.85
C LEU A 113 0.97 3.50 3.83
N GLU A 114 -0.14 3.47 4.56
CA GLU A 114 -0.40 4.45 5.62
C GLU A 114 0.63 4.34 6.75
N LYS A 115 0.89 3.11 7.22
CA LYS A 115 1.82 2.87 8.34
C LYS A 115 3.25 3.33 8.04
N ASP A 116 3.75 3.11 6.82
CA ASP A 116 5.09 3.52 6.38
C ASP A 116 5.14 4.98 5.89
N GLY A 117 4.03 5.72 5.96
CA GLY A 117 3.98 7.15 5.61
C GLY A 117 3.91 7.44 4.10
N TYR A 118 3.64 6.43 3.28
CA TYR A 118 3.45 6.57 1.83
C TYR A 118 2.11 7.20 1.45
N LEU A 119 1.09 7.06 2.32
CA LEU A 119 -0.22 7.67 2.20
C LEU A 119 -0.56 8.43 3.47
N ILE A 120 -1.04 9.66 3.33
CA ILE A 120 -1.55 10.49 4.43
C ILE A 120 -2.97 10.04 4.81
N ALA A 121 -3.79 9.72 3.80
CA ALA A 121 -5.15 9.23 3.98
C ALA A 121 -5.29 7.85 3.34
N ASN A 122 -5.73 6.87 4.13
CA ASN A 122 -5.87 5.48 3.69
C ASN A 122 -7.26 5.21 3.09
N PRO A 123 -7.40 5.04 1.76
CA PRO A 123 -8.69 4.75 1.14
C PRO A 123 -9.20 3.34 1.46
N GLY A 124 -8.34 2.46 1.99
CA GLY A 124 -8.67 1.10 2.39
C GLY A 124 -9.17 0.93 3.82
N HIS A 125 -9.17 1.99 4.64
CA HIS A 125 -9.42 1.90 6.09
C HIS A 125 -10.76 1.21 6.42
N ASN A 126 -11.80 1.60 5.70
CA ASN A 126 -13.19 1.17 5.91
C ASN A 126 -13.60 -0.01 5.02
N ILE A 127 -12.68 -0.64 4.28
CA ILE A 127 -12.99 -1.86 3.55
C ILE A 127 -13.34 -2.96 4.57
N LYS A 128 -14.61 -3.38 4.57
CA LYS A 128 -15.13 -4.40 5.50
C LYS A 128 -15.42 -5.70 4.75
N PRO A 129 -14.92 -6.85 5.24
CA PRO A 129 -15.38 -8.15 4.77
C PRO A 129 -16.89 -8.28 4.96
N LYS A 130 -17.57 -8.94 4.02
CA LYS A 130 -18.98 -9.31 4.16
C LYS A 130 -19.09 -10.52 5.08
N LYS A 131 -20.09 -10.53 5.96
CA LYS A 131 -20.41 -11.70 6.79
C LYS A 131 -20.75 -12.87 5.88
N VAL A 132 -20.11 -14.01 6.10
CA VAL A 132 -20.52 -15.28 5.49
C VAL A 132 -21.77 -15.72 6.25
N ARG A 133 -22.86 -15.93 5.54
CA ARG A 133 -24.08 -16.54 6.09
C ARG A 133 -23.98 -18.05 5.99
#